data_AF-A0A959CA05-F1
#
_entry.id   AF-A0A959CA05-F1
#
_cell.length_a   1.000
_cell.length_b   1.000
_cell.length_c   1.000
_cell.angle_alpha   90.00
_cell.angle_beta   90.00
_cell.angle_gamma   90.00
#
_symmetry.space_group_name_H-M   'P 1'
#
loop_
_entity.id
_entity.type
_entity.pdbx_description
1 polymer ?
#
loop_
_entity_poly.entity_id
_entity_poly.type
_entity_poly.pdbx_seq_one_letter_code
_entity_poly.pdbx_strand_id
1 'polypeptide(L)'
;DLIVIDPPTFSNSKRMQSVLDIQRDHVMLLNRALRHCAPGGTVYFSTNFRKFRMWESEIRAAAIDDISKKTVPEDFRNKKIHQCFRLTAP
;
A
#
# COMPACT_ATOMS: atom_id res chain seq x y z
N ASP A 1 -10.11 -7.73 11.93
CA ASP A 1 -8.87 -6.94 11.94
C ASP A 1 -8.74 -6.03 10.74
N LEU A 2 -8.12 -4.88 10.97
CA LEU A 2 -7.93 -3.83 9.99
C LEU A 2 -6.58 -3.16 10.20
N ILE A 3 -5.79 -3.02 9.13
CA ILE A 3 -4.55 -2.25 9.09
C ILE A 3 -4.65 -1.22 7.95
N VAL A 4 -4.17 0.00 8.18
CA VAL A 4 -4.08 1.05 7.15
C VAL A 4 -2.63 1.49 7.02
N ILE A 5 -2.11 1.51 5.80
CA ILE A 5 -0.72 1.85 5.49
C ILE A 5 -0.72 2.93 4.40
N ASP A 6 -0.38 4.16 4.78
CA ASP A 6 -0.27 5.32 3.89
C ASP A 6 1.11 6.00 4.04
N PRO A 7 2.18 5.39 3.50
CA PRO A 7 3.54 5.89 3.69
C PRO A 7 3.84 7.04 2.72
N PRO A 8 4.77 7.95 3.08
CA PRO A 8 5.32 8.89 2.12
C PRO A 8 6.08 8.13 1.01
N THR A 9 6.18 8.71 -0.19
CA THR A 9 6.91 8.11 -1.30
C THR A 9 8.37 7.79 -0.95
N PHE A 10 9.02 8.73 -0.25
CA PHE A 10 10.36 8.58 0.29
C PHE A 10 10.38 9.08 1.74
N SER A 11 11.11 8.39 2.61
CA SER A 11 11.33 8.85 3.99
C SER A 11 12.80 8.78 4.36
N ASN A 12 13.37 9.93 4.70
CA ASN A 12 14.70 10.09 5.29
C ASN A 12 14.53 10.34 6.79
N SER A 13 14.12 9.32 7.55
CA SER A 13 13.98 9.49 8.99
C SER A 13 15.36 9.42 9.65
N LYS A 14 15.72 10.45 10.44
CA LYS A 14 16.97 10.50 11.23
C LYS A 14 17.12 9.32 12.22
N ARG A 15 16.03 8.59 12.50
CA ARG A 15 15.99 7.43 13.41
C ARG A 15 16.08 6.08 12.70
N MET A 16 16.02 6.06 11.36
CA MET A 16 16.20 4.84 10.56
C MET A 16 17.56 4.88 9.89
N GLN A 17 18.28 3.76 9.93
CA GLN A 17 19.59 3.62 9.27
C GLN A 17 19.48 3.58 7.74
N SER A 18 18.27 3.52 7.18
CA SER A 18 18.02 3.43 5.74
C SER A 18 16.87 4.32 5.28
N VAL A 19 16.94 4.73 4.01
CA VAL A 19 15.89 5.46 3.30
C VAL A 19 14.77 4.48 2.93
N LEU A 20 13.54 4.80 3.29
CA LEU A 20 12.36 4.10 2.77
C LEU A 20 12.07 4.63 1.36
N ASP A 21 12.01 3.73 0.38
CA ASP A 21 11.53 3.97 -0.97
C ASP A 21 10.28 3.10 -1.18
N ILE A 22 9.10 3.72 -1.32
CA ILE A 22 7.87 2.95 -1.35
C ILE A 22 7.77 1.99 -2.54
N GLN A 23 8.41 2.29 -3.68
CA GLN A 23 8.39 1.41 -4.84
C GLN A 23 9.31 0.20 -4.66
N ARG A 24 10.39 0.36 -3.91
CA ARG A 24 11.32 -0.75 -3.61
C ARG A 24 10.81 -1.59 -2.45
N ASP A 25 10.24 -0.94 -1.44
CA ASP A 25 10.04 -1.53 -0.11
C ASP A 25 8.58 -1.95 0.17
N HIS A 26 7.61 -1.65 -0.71
CA HIS A 26 6.18 -1.97 -0.47
C HIS A 26 5.93 -3.46 -0.24
N VAL A 27 6.60 -4.35 -0.98
CA VAL A 27 6.40 -5.81 -0.82
C VAL A 27 6.74 -6.25 0.60
N MET A 28 7.88 -5.81 1.12
CA MET A 28 8.32 -6.13 2.49
C MET A 28 7.37 -5.54 3.53
N LEU A 29 6.94 -4.28 3.33
CA LEU A 29 6.01 -3.59 4.21
C LEU A 29 4.66 -4.31 4.29
N LEU A 30 4.09 -4.67 3.14
CA LEU A 30 2.77 -5.30 3.04
C LEU A 30 2.78 -6.72 3.59
N ASN A 31 3.81 -7.52 3.27
CA ASN A 31 3.94 -8.87 3.81
C ASN A 31 4.10 -8.88 5.33
N ARG A 32 4.79 -7.90 5.90
CA ARG A 32 4.88 -7.75 7.37
C ARG A 32 3.52 -7.39 7.96
N ALA A 33 2.79 -6.46 7.35
CA ALA A 33 1.46 -6.09 7.82
C ALA A 33 0.46 -7.26 7.76
N LEU A 34 0.43 -8.00 6.64
CA LEU A 34 -0.42 -9.17 6.46
C LEU A 34 -0.13 -10.24 7.52
N ARG A 35 1.14 -10.46 7.87
CA ARG A 35 1.53 -11.39 8.95
C ARG A 35 0.98 -11.00 10.33
N HIS A 36 0.73 -9.71 10.56
CA HIS A 36 0.20 -9.18 11.82
C HIS A 36 -1.32 -8.97 11.81
N CYS A 37 -1.99 -9.25 10.69
CA CYS A 37 -3.43 -9.18 10.56
C CYS A 37 -4.02 -10.57 10.80
N ALA A 38 -5.12 -10.69 11.56
CA ALA A 38 -5.81 -11.98 11.67
C ALA A 38 -6.24 -12.52 10.29
N PRO A 39 -6.36 -13.85 10.12
CA PRO A 39 -6.82 -14.45 8.87
C PRO A 39 -8.14 -13.85 8.38
N GLY A 40 -8.22 -13.55 7.09
CA GLY A 40 -9.37 -12.84 6.49
C GLY A 40 -9.48 -11.35 6.85
N GLY A 41 -8.56 -10.82 7.66
CA GLY A 41 -8.47 -9.40 7.97
C GLY A 41 -8.05 -8.55 6.77
N THR A 42 -8.29 -7.25 6.84
CA THR A 42 -8.07 -6.33 5.72
C THR A 42 -6.87 -5.42 5.96
N VAL A 43 -6.01 -5.28 4.95
CA VAL A 43 -4.95 -4.27 4.92
C VAL A 43 -5.25 -3.30 3.78
N TYR A 44 -5.52 -2.04 4.11
CA TYR A 44 -5.56 -0.96 3.11
C TYR A 44 -4.17 -0.39 2.93
N PHE A 45 -3.75 -0.29 1.68
CA PHE A 45 -2.50 0.34 1.29
C PHE A 45 -2.80 1.48 0.33
N SER A 46 -2.25 2.66 0.60
CA SER A 46 -2.36 3.79 -0.29
C SER A 46 -1.02 4.48 -0.53
N THR A 47 -0.88 5.13 -1.67
CA THR A 47 0.27 5.97 -1.98
C THR A 47 -0.07 7.05 -3.00
N ASN A 48 0.58 8.21 -2.85
CA ASN A 48 0.50 9.31 -3.81
C ASN A 48 1.66 9.26 -4.83
N PHE A 49 2.45 8.18 -4.86
CA PHE A 49 3.54 8.04 -5.81
C PHE A 49 2.99 7.77 -7.23
N ARG A 50 2.98 8.80 -8.07
CA ARG A 50 2.38 8.78 -9.43
C ARG A 50 2.90 7.70 -10.39
N LYS A 51 4.08 7.14 -10.11
CA LYS A 51 4.72 6.09 -10.94
C LYS A 51 4.69 4.73 -10.25
N PHE A 52 3.97 4.59 -9.15
CA PHE A 52 3.92 3.37 -8.37
C PHE A 52 3.38 2.20 -9.22
N ARG A 53 4.04 1.05 -9.07
CA ARG A 53 3.64 -0.22 -9.64
C ARG A 53 3.62 -1.25 -8.53
N MET A 54 2.45 -1.84 -8.31
CA MET A 54 2.27 -2.93 -7.36
C MET A 54 2.99 -4.18 -7.89
N TRP A 55 3.78 -4.84 -7.04
CA TRP A 55 4.44 -6.12 -7.36
C TRP A 55 3.64 -7.26 -6.76
N GLU A 56 2.43 -7.45 -7.28
CA GLU A 56 1.39 -8.33 -6.69
C GLU A 56 1.87 -9.77 -6.50
N SER A 57 2.66 -10.29 -7.45
CA SER A 57 3.18 -11.66 -7.41
C SER A 57 4.10 -11.96 -6.23
N GLU A 58 4.63 -10.94 -5.56
CA GLU A 58 5.53 -11.08 -4.40
C GLU A 58 4.81 -10.91 -3.06
N ILE A 59 3.51 -10.61 -3.08
CA ILE A 59 2.71 -10.31 -1.90
C ILE A 59 1.89 -11.55 -1.51
N ARG A 60 1.98 -11.94 -0.24
CA ARG A 60 1.35 -13.13 0.34
C ARG A 60 -0.05 -12.81 0.87
N ALA A 61 -0.85 -12.12 0.08
CA ALA A 61 -2.26 -11.87 0.37
C ALA A 61 -3.13 -12.97 -0.26
N ALA A 62 -4.27 -13.28 0.36
CA ALA A 62 -5.28 -14.15 -0.27
C ALA A 62 -5.94 -13.48 -1.49
N ALA A 63 -6.08 -12.15 -1.43
CA ALA A 63 -6.62 -11.34 -2.51
C ALA A 63 -6.04 -9.93 -2.47
N ILE A 64 -5.93 -9.31 -3.65
CA ILE A 64 -5.49 -7.91 -3.83
C ILE A 64 -6.49 -7.25 -4.78
N ASP A 65 -7.17 -6.20 -4.32
CA ASP A 65 -8.09 -5.41 -5.12
C ASP A 65 -7.56 -3.99 -5.31
N ASP A 66 -7.43 -3.52 -6.55
CA ASP A 66 -7.22 -2.10 -6.85
C ASP A 66 -8.55 -1.34 -6.70
N ILE A 67 -8.62 -0.50 -5.66
CA ILE A 67 -9.77 0.35 -5.36
C ILE A 67 -9.52 1.83 -5.64
N SER A 68 -8.41 2.17 -6.32
CA SER A 68 -8.01 3.56 -6.61
C SER A 68 -9.12 4.36 -7.28
N LYS A 69 -9.90 3.75 -8.18
CA LYS A 69 -11.01 4.41 -8.87
C LYS A 69 -12.18 4.76 -7.95
N LYS A 70 -12.33 4.06 -6.81
CA LYS A 70 -13.39 4.30 -5.82
C LYS A 70 -12.98 5.32 -4.77
N THR A 71 -11.68 5.61 -4.64
CA THR A 71 -11.13 6.45 -3.57
C THR A 71 -10.70 7.83 -4.04
N VAL A 72 -10.72 8.12 -5.35
CA VAL A 72 -10.50 9.47 -5.88
C VAL A 72 -11.83 10.23 -5.93
N PRO A 73 -11.99 11.36 -5.21
CA PRO A 73 -13.21 12.18 -5.25
C PRO A 73 -13.49 12.70 -6.66
N GLU A 74 -14.77 12.87 -7.01
CA GLU A 74 -15.21 13.30 -8.35
C GLU A 74 -14.61 14.64 -8.78
N ASP A 75 -14.32 15.53 -7.82
CA ASP A 75 -13.76 16.87 -8.06
C ASP A 75 -12.30 16.86 -8.57
N PHE A 76 -11.59 15.73 -8.45
CA PHE A 76 -10.21 15.63 -8.94
C PHE A 76 -10.17 15.32 -10.44
N ARG A 77 -9.83 16.34 -11.24
CA ARG A 77 -9.62 16.22 -12.69
C ARG A 77 -8.58 15.16 -13.09
N ASN A 78 -7.60 14.88 -12.23
CA ASN A 78 -6.55 13.90 -12.48
C ASN A 78 -6.73 12.67 -11.58
N LYS A 79 -7.14 11.54 -12.16
CA LYS A 79 -7.39 10.29 -11.43
C LYS A 79 -6.13 9.48 -11.06
N LYS A 80 -4.93 9.93 -11.46
CA LYS A 80 -3.63 9.27 -11.16
C LYS A 80 -2.88 9.88 -9.97
N ILE A 81 -3.55 10.68 -9.15
CA ILE A 81 -2.92 11.37 -8.01
C ILE A 81 -2.70 10.46 -6.80
N HIS A 82 -3.42 9.35 -6.75
CA HIS A 82 -3.50 8.46 -5.60
C HIS A 82 -3.83 7.05 -6.10
N GLN A 83 -3.12 6.06 -5.55
CA GLN A 83 -3.47 4.65 -5.73
C GLN A 83 -3.80 4.04 -4.38
N CYS A 84 -4.85 3.21 -4.35
CA CYS A 84 -5.31 2.55 -3.16
C CYS A 84 -5.66 1.09 -3.46
N PHE A 85 -5.17 0.20 -2.61
CA PHE A 85 -5.34 -1.24 -2.72
C PHE A 85 -5.93 -1.80 -1.43
N ARG A 86 -6.81 -2.78 -1.56
CA ARG A 86 -7.31 -3.60 -0.46
C ARG A 86 -6.69 -4.97 -0.55
N LEU A 87 -5.97 -5.39 0.48
CA LEU A 87 -5.38 -6.71 0.59
C LEU A 87 -6.12 -7.53 1.66
N THR A 88 -6.32 -8.81 1.39
CA THR A 88 -6.93 -9.75 2.34
C THR A 88 -5.84 -10.64 2.94
N ALA A 89 -5.76 -10.71 4.27
CA ALA A 89 -4.83 -11.58 4.98
C ALA A 89 -5.15 -13.06 4.70
N PRO A 90 -4.12 -13.91 4.50
CA PRO A 90 -4.28 -15.33 4.23
C PRO A 90 -4.85 -16.11 5.41
#